data_AF-A0A436HHL5-F1
#
_entry.id   AF-A0A436HHL5-F1
#
_cell.length_a   1.000
_cell.length_b   1.000
_cell.length_c   1.000
_cell.angle_alpha   90.00
_cell.angle_beta   90.00
_cell.angle_gamma   90.00
#
_symmetry.space_group_name_H-M   'P 1'
#
loop_
_entity.id
_entity.type
_entity.pdbx_description
1 polymer ?
#
loop_
_entity_poly.entity_id
_entity_poly.type
_entity_poly.pdbx_seq_one_letter_code
_entity_poly.pdbx_strand_id
1 'polypeptide(L)'
;YYIFAPILLYLIYRYVSKRWLTVLLPMAIGSFALAVIATSLAPTAGFYLLPTRIWELALGAMLMLRKPPVLASRLAADLIGLAGFALIAFGFVMISDSDPFPGYNALFPCIGTALLIYAGQDSADRPAPVATRVLRLAPLVWVGLISYSLYLVHWPINSFVHYLSLKTVGVPTIIAMTVASFALAAFSWKYVEQPFRHKRAYTAPLPIFAFSATAIVLLCAGGLAGALGNGFPQRFPDFSTERIRVGDWRNGICFNENGTRIEDWNLADCTRTTGFATNVLLWGDSFAAHYVPGLEPNAQKIQANVIQYTYAGCPPDLTYFSYARPACTRFNERALSIIRDANIQAVILSGRWTDYQARGFDGLQKTIDRLRGMGVKVYTVGQSPEFIADVQKIAFLVRREHAGTTSWPMAMDPDINARVLPFTKGADFIDPLTYLCDSAGCSYADATTNEFLYFDYGHFSSAGATLAISKYWPSFATSNEVAEAKRQFTAVGAP
;
A
#
# COMPACT_ATOMS: atom_id res chain seq x y z
N TYR A 1 -0.73 23.35 -4.43
CA TYR A 1 -1.50 23.96 -3.32
C TYR A 1 -0.77 25.16 -2.72
N TYR A 2 0.49 25.06 -2.30
CA TYR A 2 1.24 26.16 -1.66
C TYR A 2 1.41 27.45 -2.49
N ILE A 3 1.45 27.38 -3.82
CA ILE A 3 1.54 28.59 -4.67
C ILE A 3 0.15 29.21 -4.89
N PHE A 4 -0.84 28.38 -5.21
CA PHE A 4 -2.17 28.85 -5.58
C PHE A 4 -3.00 29.37 -4.41
N ALA A 5 -2.89 28.75 -3.22
CA ALA A 5 -3.72 29.13 -2.08
C ALA A 5 -3.43 30.55 -1.56
N PRO A 6 -2.17 30.99 -1.37
CA PRO A 6 -1.89 32.39 -0.98
C PRO A 6 -2.34 33.41 -2.02
N ILE A 7 -2.17 33.11 -3.32
CA ILE A 7 -2.64 33.97 -4.41
C ILE A 7 -4.16 34.07 -4.35
N LEU A 8 -4.87 32.96 -4.24
CA LEU A 8 -6.33 32.94 -4.13
C LEU A 8 -6.81 33.74 -2.92
N LEU A 9 -6.21 33.54 -1.74
CA LEU A 9 -6.57 34.29 -0.53
C LEU A 9 -6.30 35.80 -0.70
N TYR A 10 -5.18 36.17 -1.32
CA TYR A 10 -4.87 37.56 -1.63
C TYR A 10 -5.92 38.17 -2.59
N LEU A 11 -6.28 37.47 -3.66
CA LEU A 11 -7.29 37.93 -4.62
C LEU A 11 -8.66 38.07 -3.95
N ILE A 12 -9.09 37.10 -3.15
CA ILE A 12 -10.35 37.18 -2.39
C ILE A 12 -10.32 38.41 -1.47
N TYR A 13 -9.25 38.60 -0.72
CA TYR A 13 -9.13 39.76 0.16
C TYR A 13 -9.13 41.09 -0.61
N ARG A 14 -8.39 41.15 -1.74
CA ARG A 14 -8.21 42.36 -2.55
C ARG A 14 -9.48 42.80 -3.29
N TYR A 15 -10.25 41.85 -3.82
CA TYR A 15 -11.39 42.12 -4.72
C TYR A 15 -12.75 41.95 -4.04
N VAL A 16 -12.86 41.07 -3.03
CA VAL A 16 -14.11 40.80 -2.31
C VAL A 16 -14.17 41.57 -0.97
N SER A 17 -13.03 42.11 -0.50
CA SER A 17 -12.93 42.98 0.69
C SER A 17 -13.60 42.34 1.92
N LYS A 18 -14.39 43.10 2.68
CA LYS A 18 -15.12 42.65 3.89
C LYS A 18 -16.11 41.50 3.64
N ARG A 19 -16.44 41.19 2.38
CA ARG A 19 -17.35 40.11 2.01
C ARG A 19 -16.64 38.77 1.77
N TRP A 20 -15.35 38.63 2.10
CA TRP A 20 -14.58 37.40 1.91
C TRP A 20 -15.31 36.13 2.42
N LEU A 21 -16.11 36.24 3.50
CA LEU A 21 -16.85 35.12 4.08
C LEU A 21 -17.91 34.56 3.11
N THR A 22 -18.52 35.40 2.26
CA THR A 22 -19.51 34.96 1.27
C THR A 22 -18.89 34.12 0.15
N VAL A 23 -17.56 34.08 0.05
CA VAL A 23 -16.82 33.27 -0.92
C VAL A 23 -16.11 32.10 -0.23
N LEU A 24 -15.38 32.37 0.86
CA LEU A 24 -14.59 31.35 1.55
C LEU A 24 -15.46 30.28 2.21
N LEU A 25 -16.62 30.64 2.79
CA LEU A 25 -17.47 29.66 3.46
C LEU A 25 -18.13 28.69 2.47
N PRO A 26 -18.79 29.12 1.37
CA PRO A 26 -19.29 28.20 0.36
C PRO A 26 -18.19 27.36 -0.29
N MET A 27 -17.02 27.96 -0.54
CA MET A 27 -15.87 27.23 -1.08
C MET A 27 -15.37 26.13 -0.13
N ALA A 28 -15.29 26.41 1.17
CA ALA A 28 -14.91 25.43 2.18
C ALA A 28 -15.96 24.30 2.27
N ILE A 29 -17.25 24.63 2.30
CA ILE A 29 -18.34 23.64 2.33
C ILE A 29 -18.33 22.76 1.07
N GLY A 30 -18.23 23.37 -0.11
CA GLY A 30 -18.17 22.64 -1.39
C GLY A 30 -16.93 21.77 -1.51
N SER A 31 -15.77 22.28 -1.08
CA SER A 31 -14.52 21.52 -1.03
C SER A 31 -14.60 20.34 -0.06
N PHE A 32 -15.19 20.53 1.12
CA PHE A 32 -15.40 19.47 2.10
C PHE A 32 -16.37 18.40 1.58
N ALA A 33 -17.50 18.80 1.00
CA ALA A 33 -18.45 17.87 0.40
C ALA A 33 -17.79 17.06 -0.72
N LEU A 34 -17.00 17.72 -1.58
CA LEU A 34 -16.22 17.06 -2.62
C LEU A 34 -15.18 16.11 -2.02
N ALA A 35 -14.53 16.46 -0.91
CA ALA A 35 -13.58 15.59 -0.22
C ALA A 35 -14.25 14.30 0.25
N VAL A 36 -15.42 14.40 0.89
CA VAL A 36 -16.19 13.23 1.35
C VAL A 36 -16.59 12.34 0.17
N ILE A 37 -17.13 12.91 -0.90
CA ILE A 37 -17.54 12.16 -2.10
C ILE A 37 -16.32 11.51 -2.79
N ALA A 38 -15.24 12.27 -2.98
CA ALA A 38 -14.04 11.80 -3.66
C ALA A 38 -13.32 10.70 -2.89
N THR A 39 -13.46 10.65 -1.56
CA THR A 39 -12.82 9.59 -0.76
C THR A 39 -13.36 8.20 -1.09
N SER A 40 -14.59 8.09 -1.60
CA SER A 40 -15.16 6.81 -2.05
C SER A 40 -15.04 6.58 -3.55
N LEU A 41 -15.13 7.64 -4.36
CA LEU A 41 -15.16 7.51 -5.83
C LEU A 41 -13.77 7.56 -6.48
N ALA A 42 -12.86 8.36 -5.92
CA ALA A 42 -11.52 8.56 -6.45
C ALA A 42 -10.54 8.91 -5.32
N PRO A 43 -10.19 7.95 -4.44
CA PRO A 43 -9.42 8.21 -3.22
C PRO A 43 -8.09 8.94 -3.47
N THR A 44 -7.36 8.52 -4.51
CA THR A 44 -6.09 9.15 -4.93
C THR A 44 -6.28 10.62 -5.29
N ALA A 45 -7.31 10.93 -6.09
CA ALA A 45 -7.63 12.31 -6.45
C ALA A 45 -8.07 13.11 -5.22
N GLY A 46 -8.87 12.49 -4.34
CA GLY A 46 -9.31 13.06 -3.07
C GLY A 46 -8.15 13.50 -2.17
N PHE A 47 -7.08 12.71 -2.12
CA PHE A 47 -5.91 13.00 -1.30
C PHE A 47 -4.98 14.06 -1.90
N TYR A 48 -4.70 13.99 -3.20
CA TYR A 48 -3.65 14.80 -3.85
C TYR A 48 -4.13 16.12 -4.46
N LEU A 49 -5.41 16.22 -4.87
CA LEU A 49 -5.88 17.41 -5.59
C LEU A 49 -6.30 18.54 -4.65
N LEU A 50 -6.05 19.78 -5.08
CA LEU A 50 -6.39 20.98 -4.30
C LEU A 50 -7.90 21.16 -4.03
N PRO A 51 -8.83 20.90 -4.98
CA PRO A 51 -10.26 21.14 -4.76
C PRO A 51 -10.86 20.40 -3.56
N THR A 52 -10.35 19.22 -3.21
CA THR A 52 -10.81 18.41 -2.07
C THR A 52 -10.11 18.78 -0.76
N ARG A 53 -9.08 19.62 -0.80
CA ARG A 53 -8.22 19.96 0.35
C ARG A 53 -8.28 21.43 0.74
N ILE A 54 -8.88 22.28 -0.10
CA ILE A 54 -8.88 23.73 0.13
C ILE A 54 -9.71 24.14 1.36
N TRP A 55 -10.69 23.34 1.77
CA TRP A 55 -11.46 23.60 3.00
C TRP A 55 -10.58 23.63 4.26
N GLU A 56 -9.52 22.83 4.32
CA GLU A 56 -8.56 22.78 5.45
C GLU A 56 -7.82 24.11 5.59
N LEU A 57 -7.35 24.65 4.46
CA LEU A 57 -6.69 25.95 4.38
C LEU A 57 -7.67 27.10 4.62
N ALA A 58 -8.91 26.97 4.10
CA ALA A 58 -9.95 27.96 4.30
C ALA A 58 -10.31 28.10 5.78
N LEU A 59 -10.39 27.01 6.55
CA LEU A 59 -10.65 27.04 7.98
C LEU A 59 -9.65 27.95 8.73
N GLY A 60 -8.36 27.79 8.47
CA GLY A 60 -7.31 28.65 9.03
C GLY A 60 -7.40 30.10 8.55
N ALA A 61 -7.68 30.31 7.25
CA ALA A 61 -7.85 31.65 6.69
C ALA A 61 -9.03 32.41 7.31
N MET A 62 -10.15 31.74 7.57
CA MET A 62 -11.32 32.33 8.21
C MET A 62 -11.03 32.78 9.65
N LEU A 63 -10.28 31.98 10.42
CA LEU A 63 -9.83 32.36 11.76
C LEU A 63 -8.95 33.61 11.73
N MET A 64 -8.01 33.68 10.78
CA MET A 64 -7.11 34.82 10.62
C MET A 64 -7.85 36.11 10.22
N LEU A 65 -8.76 36.01 9.24
CA LEU A 65 -9.42 37.19 8.65
C LEU A 65 -10.56 37.73 9.52
N ARG A 66 -11.29 36.87 10.25
CA ARG A 66 -12.40 37.31 11.10
C ARG A 66 -11.95 37.83 12.46
N LYS A 67 -10.81 37.35 12.98
CA LYS A 67 -10.35 37.58 14.36
C LYS A 67 -11.50 37.40 15.37
N PRO A 68 -11.94 36.16 15.64
CA PRO A 68 -13.06 35.90 16.54
C PRO A 68 -12.81 36.50 17.93
N PRO A 69 -13.86 36.90 18.67
CA PRO A 69 -13.71 37.60 19.94
C PRO A 69 -12.87 36.77 20.91
N VAL A 70 -11.99 37.46 21.63
CA VAL A 70 -11.11 36.84 22.63
C VAL A 70 -11.99 36.29 23.76
N LEU A 71 -11.76 35.03 24.12
CA LEU A 71 -12.43 34.41 25.26
C LEU A 71 -12.05 35.14 26.54
N ALA A 72 -13.03 35.73 27.24
CA ALA A 72 -12.79 36.42 28.50
C ALA A 72 -12.55 35.42 29.65
N SER A 73 -13.30 34.32 29.69
CA SER A 73 -13.18 33.30 30.74
C SER A 73 -11.98 32.38 30.49
N ARG A 74 -11.14 32.24 31.53
CA ARG A 74 -10.05 31.26 31.55
C ARG A 74 -10.57 29.83 31.38
N LEU A 75 -11.64 29.47 32.09
CA LEU A 75 -12.21 28.12 32.02
C LEU A 75 -12.66 27.80 30.60
N ALA A 76 -13.30 28.74 29.91
CA ALA A 76 -13.72 28.54 28.52
C ALA A 76 -12.52 28.31 27.59
N ALA A 77 -11.44 29.08 27.75
CA ALA A 77 -10.22 28.92 26.95
C ALA A 77 -9.49 27.59 27.25
N ASP A 78 -9.45 27.17 28.52
CA ASP A 78 -8.87 25.88 28.93
C ASP A 78 -9.69 24.71 28.36
N LEU A 79 -11.02 24.75 28.44
CA LEU A 79 -11.90 23.72 27.90
C LEU A 79 -11.82 23.61 26.38
N ILE A 80 -11.81 24.75 25.66
CA ILE A 80 -11.68 24.78 24.20
C ILE A 80 -10.29 24.25 23.79
N GLY A 81 -9.23 24.65 24.48
CA GLY A 81 -7.88 24.15 24.22
C GLY A 81 -7.76 22.64 24.46
N LEU A 82 -8.35 22.14 25.55
CA LEU A 82 -8.38 20.72 25.87
C LEU A 82 -9.19 19.92 24.83
N ALA A 83 -10.35 20.44 24.41
CA ALA A 83 -11.13 19.84 23.32
C ALA A 83 -10.33 19.80 22.01
N GLY A 84 -9.56 20.85 21.72
CA GLY A 84 -8.65 20.90 20.58
C GLY A 84 -7.61 19.77 20.60
N PHE A 85 -6.95 19.57 21.74
CA PHE A 85 -6.02 18.45 21.90
C PHE A 85 -6.72 17.09 21.84
N ALA A 86 -7.89 16.94 22.47
CA ALA A 86 -8.64 15.70 22.46
C ALA A 86 -9.03 15.29 21.04
N LEU A 87 -9.44 16.23 20.18
CA LEU A 87 -9.75 15.95 18.78
C LEU A 87 -8.52 15.52 17.96
N ILE A 88 -7.36 16.17 18.17
CA ILE A 88 -6.12 15.77 17.50
C ILE A 88 -5.68 14.38 17.97
N ALA A 89 -5.70 14.13 19.28
CA ALA A 89 -5.35 12.83 19.85
C ALA A 89 -6.31 11.72 19.39
N PHE A 90 -7.61 12.02 19.33
CA PHE A 90 -8.61 11.12 18.77
C PHE A 90 -8.29 10.77 17.32
N GLY A 91 -8.01 11.76 16.47
CA GLY A 91 -7.61 11.52 15.08
C GLY A 91 -6.34 10.67 14.98
N PHE A 92 -5.36 10.89 15.86
CA PHE A 92 -4.11 10.12 15.88
C PHE A 92 -4.29 8.65 16.30
N VAL A 93 -5.18 8.36 17.27
CA VAL A 93 -5.36 7.01 17.82
C VAL A 93 -6.39 6.19 17.04
N MET A 94 -7.44 6.84 16.53
CA MET A 94 -8.61 6.15 15.97
C MET A 94 -8.57 5.98 14.45
N ILE A 95 -7.84 6.83 13.73
CA ILE A 95 -7.73 6.72 12.27
C ILE A 95 -6.68 5.66 11.94
N SER A 96 -7.11 4.63 11.22
CA SER A 96 -6.28 3.53 10.73
C SER A 96 -6.11 3.60 9.20
N ASP A 97 -5.22 2.76 8.66
CA ASP A 97 -5.03 2.61 7.21
C ASP A 97 -6.28 2.07 6.48
N SER A 98 -7.24 1.53 7.23
CA SER A 98 -8.51 1.03 6.68
C SER A 98 -9.59 2.11 6.57
N ASP A 99 -9.38 3.26 7.22
CA ASP A 99 -10.36 4.33 7.27
C ASP A 99 -10.28 5.25 6.04
N PRO A 100 -11.42 5.82 5.60
CA PRO A 100 -11.43 6.87 4.58
C PRO A 100 -10.57 8.06 5.00
N PHE A 101 -9.50 8.35 4.27
CA PHE A 101 -8.69 9.55 4.49
C PHE A 101 -8.41 10.29 3.17
N PRO A 102 -8.54 11.63 3.11
CA PRO A 102 -8.82 12.55 4.22
C PRO A 102 -10.29 12.54 4.68
N GLY A 103 -11.24 12.62 3.72
CA GLY A 103 -12.68 12.57 3.98
C GLY A 103 -13.16 13.41 5.17
N TYR A 104 -14.15 12.89 5.89
CA TYR A 104 -14.61 13.48 7.15
C TYR A 104 -13.62 13.25 8.31
N ASN A 105 -12.76 12.23 8.23
CA ASN A 105 -11.77 11.94 9.27
C ASN A 105 -10.74 13.06 9.44
N ALA A 106 -10.45 13.82 8.39
CA ALA A 106 -9.62 15.01 8.48
C ALA A 106 -10.26 16.16 9.30
N LEU A 107 -11.58 16.12 9.61
CA LEU A 107 -12.20 17.12 10.48
C LEU A 107 -11.58 17.14 11.87
N PHE A 108 -11.25 15.97 12.44
CA PHE A 108 -10.75 15.89 13.81
C PHE A 108 -9.45 16.70 13.99
N PRO A 109 -8.37 16.47 13.22
CA PRO A 109 -7.17 17.27 13.35
C PRO A 109 -7.37 18.73 12.90
N CYS A 110 -8.18 19.01 11.88
CA CYS A 110 -8.40 20.38 11.40
C CYS A 110 -9.16 21.25 12.40
N ILE A 111 -10.29 20.76 12.92
CA ILE A 111 -11.07 21.46 13.95
C ILE A 111 -10.29 21.51 15.26
N GLY A 112 -9.62 20.42 15.65
CA GLY A 112 -8.78 20.40 16.83
C GLY A 112 -7.69 21.48 16.80
N THR A 113 -7.02 21.63 15.66
CA THR A 113 -6.03 22.69 15.43
C THR A 113 -6.67 24.08 15.45
N ALA A 114 -7.83 24.26 14.82
CA ALA A 114 -8.57 25.52 14.83
C ALA A 114 -8.97 25.96 16.25
N LEU A 115 -9.41 25.02 17.10
CA LEU A 115 -9.74 25.28 18.51
C LEU A 115 -8.50 25.67 19.33
N LEU A 116 -7.36 25.01 19.12
CA LEU A 116 -6.10 25.36 19.78
C LEU A 116 -5.63 26.78 19.41
N ILE A 117 -5.71 27.13 18.11
CA ILE A 117 -5.40 28.49 17.64
C ILE A 117 -6.37 29.51 18.25
N TYR A 118 -7.67 29.20 18.29
CA TYR A 118 -8.68 30.08 18.85
C TYR A 118 -8.50 30.33 20.36
N ALA A 119 -8.26 29.28 21.15
CA ALA A 119 -7.99 29.38 22.59
C ALA A 119 -6.68 30.12 22.89
N GLY A 120 -5.68 29.96 22.03
CA GLY A 120 -4.35 30.54 22.17
C GLY A 120 -4.24 32.03 21.86
N GLN A 121 -5.34 32.72 21.53
CA GLN A 121 -5.34 34.18 21.39
C GLN A 121 -4.87 34.86 22.67
N ASP A 122 -3.96 35.83 22.54
CA ASP A 122 -3.47 36.61 23.66
C ASP A 122 -4.59 37.47 24.26
N SER A 123 -4.58 37.62 25.58
CA SER A 123 -5.52 38.43 26.33
C SER A 123 -4.78 39.11 27.48
N ALA A 124 -5.03 40.41 27.67
CA ALA A 124 -4.42 41.17 28.74
C ALA A 124 -4.94 40.74 30.13
N ASP A 125 -6.20 40.29 30.19
CA ASP A 125 -6.93 40.09 31.45
C ASP A 125 -6.95 38.63 31.92
N ARG A 126 -6.30 37.70 31.20
CA ARG A 126 -6.20 36.29 31.62
C ARG A 126 -4.83 35.69 31.32
N PRO A 127 -4.37 34.74 32.16
CA PRO A 127 -3.18 33.95 31.84
C PRO A 127 -3.42 33.04 30.62
N ALA A 128 -2.32 32.62 30.01
CA ALA A 128 -2.35 31.68 28.89
C ALA A 128 -3.00 30.33 29.30
N PRO A 129 -3.89 29.76 28.46
CA PRO A 129 -4.49 28.46 28.72
C PRO A 129 -3.44 27.37 28.90
N VAL A 130 -3.78 26.29 29.62
CA VAL A 130 -2.91 25.12 29.82
C VAL A 130 -2.37 24.61 28.48
N ALA A 131 -3.25 24.45 27.48
CA ALA A 131 -2.86 23.95 26.17
C ALA A 131 -1.81 24.85 25.48
N THR A 132 -2.00 26.17 25.57
CA THR A 132 -1.05 27.15 25.04
C THR A 132 0.27 27.13 25.80
N ARG A 133 0.25 26.98 27.14
CA ARG A 133 1.47 26.90 27.95
C ARG A 133 2.31 25.68 27.58
N VAL A 134 1.69 24.53 27.35
CA VAL A 134 2.36 23.32 26.86
C VAL A 134 2.99 23.60 25.48
N LEU A 135 2.23 24.13 24.52
CA LEU A 135 2.76 24.42 23.18
C LEU A 135 3.84 25.52 23.14
N ARG A 136 3.94 26.35 24.18
CA ARG A 136 4.99 27.37 24.34
C ARG A 136 6.29 26.83 24.95
N LEU A 137 6.34 25.55 25.35
CA LEU A 137 7.58 24.93 25.84
C LEU A 137 8.67 25.01 24.76
N ALA A 138 9.87 25.41 25.17
CA ALA A 138 10.98 25.67 24.24
C ALA A 138 11.28 24.49 23.28
N PRO A 139 11.27 23.21 23.72
CA PRO A 139 11.46 22.09 22.80
C PRO A 139 10.38 21.99 21.72
N LEU A 140 9.11 22.20 22.06
CA LEU A 140 8.01 22.12 21.09
C LEU A 140 8.04 23.27 20.09
N VAL A 141 8.35 24.47 20.56
CA VAL A 141 8.59 25.63 19.69
C VAL A 141 9.75 25.36 18.74
N TRP A 142 10.85 24.81 19.25
CA TRP A 142 12.03 24.47 18.43
C TRP A 142 11.71 23.44 17.35
N VAL A 143 10.94 22.39 17.67
CA VAL A 143 10.44 21.44 16.65
C VAL A 143 9.59 22.14 15.61
N GLY A 144 8.69 23.05 16.04
CA GLY A 144 7.89 23.87 15.13
C GLY A 144 8.74 24.73 14.21
N LEU A 145 9.83 25.32 14.71
CA LEU A 145 10.74 26.14 13.93
C LEU A 145 11.46 25.36 12.83
N ILE A 146 11.89 24.12 13.08
CA ILE A 146 12.58 23.29 12.10
C ILE A 146 11.64 22.44 11.23
N SER A 147 10.33 22.48 11.48
CA SER A 147 9.35 21.53 10.94
C SER A 147 9.33 21.43 9.42
N TYR A 148 9.46 22.57 8.71
CA TYR A 148 9.53 22.57 7.24
C TYR A 148 10.78 21.85 6.74
N SER A 149 11.95 22.18 7.32
CA SER A 149 13.21 21.51 6.99
C SER A 149 13.17 20.01 7.33
N LEU A 150 12.55 19.64 8.46
CA LEU A 150 12.36 18.25 8.87
C LEU A 150 11.48 17.48 7.88
N TYR A 151 10.35 18.07 7.46
CA TYR A 151 9.47 17.50 6.44
C TYR A 151 10.23 17.16 5.14
N LEU A 152 11.16 18.02 4.71
CA LEU A 152 11.94 17.79 3.49
C LEU A 152 12.96 16.65 3.61
N VAL A 153 13.63 16.48 4.77
CA VAL A 153 14.79 15.59 4.88
C VAL A 153 14.47 14.21 5.46
N HIS A 154 13.46 14.09 6.33
CA HIS A 154 13.19 12.82 7.02
C HIS A 154 12.80 11.70 6.05
N TRP A 155 12.01 12.01 5.02
CA TRP A 155 11.54 11.02 4.06
C TRP A 155 12.67 10.47 3.18
N PRO A 156 13.53 11.30 2.54
CA PRO A 156 14.70 10.80 1.84
C PRO A 156 15.59 9.87 2.69
N ILE A 157 15.89 10.25 3.94
CA ILE A 157 16.68 9.41 4.86
C ILE A 157 15.98 8.07 5.07
N ASN A 158 14.67 8.11 5.33
CA ASN A 158 13.87 6.90 5.49
C ASN A 158 13.94 6.01 4.25
N SER A 159 13.68 6.57 3.07
CA SER A 159 13.70 5.84 1.81
C SER A 159 15.07 5.25 1.52
N PHE A 160 16.17 6.00 1.67
CA PHE A 160 17.52 5.50 1.36
C PHE A 160 17.96 4.38 2.31
N VAL A 161 17.69 4.49 3.62
CA VAL A 161 18.05 3.43 4.56
C VAL A 161 17.28 2.15 4.27
N HIS A 162 15.96 2.24 4.02
CA HIS A 162 15.16 1.08 3.64
C HIS A 162 15.58 0.52 2.28
N TYR A 163 15.97 1.39 1.34
CA TYR A 163 16.45 0.94 0.03
C TYR A 163 17.80 0.23 0.11
N LEU A 164 18.68 0.61 1.03
CA LEU A 164 20.01 -0.02 1.18
C LEU A 164 20.01 -1.22 2.13
N SER A 165 19.03 -1.33 3.02
CA SER A 165 18.93 -2.43 3.97
C SER A 165 18.23 -3.65 3.35
N LEU A 166 18.81 -4.84 3.51
CA LEU A 166 18.15 -6.13 3.23
C LEU A 166 17.65 -6.83 4.51
N LYS A 167 17.53 -6.06 5.59
CA LYS A 167 17.06 -6.55 6.88
C LYS A 167 16.03 -5.58 7.39
N THR A 168 15.15 -6.08 8.25
CA THR A 168 14.26 -5.22 9.01
C THR A 168 15.09 -4.17 9.75
N VAL A 169 14.66 -2.91 9.66
CA VAL A 169 15.36 -1.79 10.26
C VAL A 169 15.16 -1.88 11.78
N GLY A 170 16.20 -2.31 12.48
CA GLY A 170 16.15 -2.43 13.94
C GLY A 170 15.99 -1.09 14.64
N VAL A 171 15.53 -1.12 15.89
CA VAL A 171 15.36 0.06 16.76
C VAL A 171 16.59 0.99 16.76
N PRO A 172 17.85 0.50 16.84
CA PRO A 172 19.02 1.38 16.79
C PRO A 172 19.11 2.21 15.50
N THR A 173 18.77 1.59 14.37
CA THR A 173 18.79 2.26 13.07
C THR A 173 17.65 3.28 12.98
N ILE A 174 16.45 2.96 13.49
CA ILE A 174 15.33 3.92 13.57
C ILE A 174 15.71 5.15 14.40
N ILE A 175 16.35 4.95 15.56
CA ILE A 175 16.84 6.04 16.40
C ILE A 175 17.89 6.86 15.63
N ALA A 176 18.86 6.21 14.98
CA ALA A 176 19.89 6.89 14.20
C ALA A 176 19.30 7.73 13.06
N MET A 177 18.31 7.20 12.33
CA MET A 177 17.59 7.91 11.26
C MET A 177 16.82 9.11 11.78
N THR A 178 16.17 8.95 12.94
CA THR A 178 15.43 10.04 13.59
C THR A 178 16.39 11.15 13.98
N VAL A 179 17.47 10.83 14.69
CA VAL A 179 18.51 11.80 15.09
C VAL A 179 19.13 12.48 13.87
N ALA A 180 19.47 11.73 12.82
CA ALA A 180 19.99 12.27 11.57
C ALA A 180 19.00 13.23 10.90
N SER A 181 17.70 12.89 10.89
CA SER A 181 16.63 13.74 10.34
C SER A 181 16.54 15.07 11.10
N PHE A 182 16.55 15.02 12.44
CA PHE A 182 16.53 16.23 13.28
C PHE A 182 17.81 17.07 13.13
N ALA A 183 18.98 16.44 13.07
CA ALA A 183 20.26 17.14 12.91
C ALA A 183 20.34 17.85 11.56
N LEU A 184 19.99 17.16 10.46
CA LEU A 184 19.95 17.75 9.12
C LEU A 184 18.87 18.81 8.99
N ALA A 185 17.71 18.63 9.62
CA ALA A 185 16.66 19.63 9.67
C ALA A 185 17.11 20.90 10.39
N ALA A 186 17.75 20.77 11.56
CA ALA A 186 18.28 21.91 12.33
C ALA A 186 19.41 22.63 11.58
N PHE A 187 20.28 21.87 10.90
CA PHE A 187 21.33 22.44 10.04
C PHE A 187 20.71 23.22 8.87
N SER A 188 19.80 22.59 8.12
CA SER A 188 19.12 23.22 6.99
C SER A 188 18.33 24.46 7.43
N TRP A 189 17.60 24.38 8.55
CA TRP A 189 16.88 25.50 9.11
C TRP A 189 17.80 26.70 9.44
N LYS A 190 18.94 26.45 10.09
CA LYS A 190 19.86 27.51 10.53
C LYS A 190 20.64 28.13 9.36
N TYR A 191 21.12 27.32 8.44
CA TYR A 191 22.07 27.74 7.40
C TYR A 191 21.46 27.92 6.01
N VAL A 192 20.26 27.38 5.77
CA VAL A 192 19.54 27.50 4.49
C VAL A 192 18.24 28.27 4.68
N GLU A 193 17.37 27.87 5.59
CA GLU A 193 16.05 28.50 5.72
C GLU A 193 16.14 29.94 6.30
N GLN A 194 16.82 30.12 7.44
CA GLN A 194 16.91 31.42 8.11
C GLN A 194 17.57 32.52 7.26
N PRO A 195 18.70 32.29 6.56
CA PRO A 195 19.34 33.34 5.78
C PRO A 195 18.47 33.87 4.62
N PHE A 196 17.68 32.98 4.00
CA PHE A 196 16.73 33.34 2.95
C PHE A 196 15.48 34.02 3.53
N ARG A 197 15.00 33.57 4.70
CA ARG A 197 13.84 34.17 5.37
C ARG A 197 14.09 35.61 5.84
N HIS A 198 15.29 35.91 6.32
CA HIS A 198 15.63 37.24 6.87
C HIS A 198 16.31 38.15 5.85
N LYS A 199 16.25 37.83 4.55
CA LYS A 199 16.88 38.58 3.44
C LYS A 199 18.37 38.91 3.66
N ARG A 200 19.06 38.15 4.51
CA ARG A 200 20.46 38.39 4.88
C ARG A 200 21.44 37.86 3.82
N ALA A 201 21.00 36.91 2.99
CA ALA A 201 21.89 36.21 2.08
C ALA A 201 21.93 36.78 0.65
N TYR A 202 20.83 37.37 0.12
CA TYR A 202 20.79 37.82 -1.29
C TYR A 202 19.78 38.98 -1.48
N THR A 203 20.26 40.13 -1.95
CA THR A 203 19.43 41.34 -2.20
C THR A 203 19.03 41.49 -3.67
N ALA A 204 19.66 40.76 -4.59
CA ALA A 204 19.34 40.80 -6.02
C ALA A 204 18.61 39.52 -6.47
N PRO A 205 17.50 39.62 -7.23
CA PRO A 205 16.73 38.46 -7.68
C PRO A 205 17.44 37.62 -8.75
N LEU A 206 18.34 38.23 -9.55
CA LEU A 206 18.93 37.59 -10.72
C LEU A 206 19.80 36.36 -10.40
N PRO A 207 20.72 36.38 -9.40
CA PRO A 207 21.48 35.19 -9.02
C PRO A 207 20.61 34.03 -8.53
N ILE A 208 19.49 34.32 -7.86
CA ILE A 208 18.55 33.30 -7.38
C ILE A 208 17.87 32.61 -8.57
N PHE A 209 17.37 33.38 -9.54
CA PHE A 209 16.76 32.83 -10.74
C PHE A 209 17.78 32.07 -11.59
N ALA A 210 19.00 32.61 -11.75
CA ALA A 210 20.07 31.94 -12.46
C ALA A 210 20.44 30.60 -11.80
N PHE A 211 20.68 30.58 -10.49
CA PHE A 211 20.97 29.35 -9.75
C PHE A 211 19.82 28.34 -9.84
N SER A 212 18.58 28.79 -9.68
CA SER A 212 17.39 27.94 -9.79
C SER A 212 17.26 27.36 -11.19
N ALA A 213 17.46 28.16 -12.24
CA ALA A 213 17.43 27.72 -13.62
C ALA A 213 18.54 26.71 -13.91
N THR A 214 19.78 26.99 -13.46
CA THR A 214 20.91 26.05 -13.59
C THR A 214 20.63 24.74 -12.86
N ALA A 215 20.10 24.78 -11.64
CA ALA A 215 19.74 23.59 -10.88
C ALA A 215 18.67 22.77 -11.60
N ILE A 216 17.63 23.42 -12.13
CA ILE A 216 16.58 22.76 -12.94
C ILE A 216 17.19 22.12 -14.19
N VAL A 217 18.05 22.84 -14.93
CA VAL A 217 18.70 22.32 -16.14
C VAL A 217 19.55 21.10 -15.81
N LEU A 218 20.35 21.13 -14.73
CA LEU A 218 21.17 20.01 -14.31
C LEU A 218 20.33 18.79 -13.88
N LEU A 219 19.24 19.02 -13.14
CA LEU A 219 18.31 17.95 -12.75
C LEU A 219 17.61 17.34 -13.97
N CYS A 220 17.15 18.17 -14.91
CA CYS A 220 16.54 17.71 -16.16
C CYS A 220 17.54 16.96 -17.03
N ALA A 221 18.78 17.46 -17.15
CA ALA A 221 19.84 16.80 -17.91
C ALA A 221 20.22 15.45 -17.28
N GLY A 222 20.35 15.37 -15.96
CA GLY A 222 20.59 14.12 -15.25
C GLY A 222 19.43 13.13 -15.38
N GLY A 223 18.19 13.61 -15.30
CA GLY A 223 16.98 12.81 -15.52
C GLY A 223 16.88 12.29 -16.95
N LEU A 224 17.17 13.13 -17.94
CA LEU A 224 17.18 12.76 -19.36
C LEU A 224 18.29 11.74 -19.66
N ALA A 225 19.50 11.97 -19.14
CA ALA A 225 20.60 11.02 -19.28
C ALA A 225 20.24 9.66 -18.66
N GLY A 226 19.60 9.66 -17.48
CA GLY A 226 19.07 8.44 -16.87
C GLY A 226 17.99 7.78 -17.72
N ALA A 227 17.03 8.53 -18.26
CA ALA A 227 15.96 7.96 -19.09
C ALA A 227 16.50 7.34 -20.39
N LEU A 228 17.41 8.05 -21.09
CA LEU A 228 18.03 7.55 -22.32
C LEU A 228 18.97 6.36 -22.07
N GLY A 229 19.60 6.32 -20.89
CA GLY A 229 20.49 5.23 -20.47
C GLY A 229 19.79 4.03 -19.85
N ASN A 230 18.45 4.02 -19.75
CA ASN A 230 17.69 3.05 -18.94
C ASN A 230 18.24 2.94 -17.50
N GLY A 231 18.58 4.10 -16.93
CA GLY A 231 19.30 4.25 -15.68
C GLY A 231 20.80 4.45 -15.90
N PHE A 232 21.59 3.94 -14.96
CA PHE A 232 23.05 3.99 -14.98
C PHE A 232 23.58 2.58 -14.63
N PRO A 233 23.41 1.58 -15.53
CA PRO A 233 23.73 0.17 -15.25
C PRO A 233 25.20 -0.06 -14.89
N GLN A 234 26.11 0.77 -15.40
CA GLN A 234 27.54 0.75 -15.07
C GLN A 234 27.85 0.93 -13.56
N ARG A 235 26.90 1.43 -12.76
CA ARG A 235 27.05 1.49 -11.29
C ARG A 235 26.92 0.11 -10.63
N PHE A 236 26.29 -0.84 -11.31
CA PHE A 236 25.98 -2.17 -10.80
C PHE A 236 26.22 -3.21 -11.91
N PRO A 237 27.49 -3.44 -12.32
CA PRO A 237 27.81 -4.32 -13.44
C PRO A 237 27.32 -5.77 -13.23
N ASP A 238 27.22 -6.21 -11.98
CA ASP A 238 26.78 -7.57 -11.63
C ASP A 238 25.27 -7.69 -11.33
N PHE A 239 24.50 -6.58 -11.45
CA PHE A 239 23.06 -6.59 -11.26
C PHE A 239 22.35 -6.98 -12.56
N SER A 240 21.57 -8.05 -12.52
CA SER A 240 20.76 -8.46 -13.67
C SER A 240 19.57 -7.51 -13.85
N THR A 241 19.51 -6.84 -15.00
CA THR A 241 18.36 -6.03 -15.44
C THR A 241 17.41 -6.82 -16.34
N GLU A 242 17.69 -8.10 -16.57
CA GLU A 242 16.83 -8.96 -17.38
C GLU A 242 15.46 -9.09 -16.70
N ARG A 243 14.40 -8.92 -17.49
CA ARG A 243 13.04 -9.09 -16.98
C ARG A 243 12.80 -10.56 -16.68
N ILE A 244 12.43 -10.83 -15.43
CA ILE A 244 12.01 -12.17 -14.99
C ILE A 244 10.70 -12.52 -15.71
N ARG A 245 10.62 -13.74 -16.24
CA ARG A 245 9.44 -14.23 -16.94
C ARG A 245 8.31 -14.47 -15.95
N VAL A 246 7.15 -13.89 -16.23
CA VAL A 246 5.96 -14.00 -15.35
C VAL A 246 4.78 -14.67 -16.03
N GLY A 247 4.77 -14.89 -17.35
CA GLY A 247 3.64 -15.48 -18.07
C GLY A 247 2.41 -14.57 -18.15
N ASP A 248 1.33 -15.05 -18.79
CA ASP A 248 0.08 -14.30 -18.98
C ASP A 248 -0.94 -14.55 -17.86
N TRP A 249 -0.65 -14.07 -16.64
CA TRP A 249 -1.60 -14.11 -15.53
C TRP A 249 -2.35 -12.80 -15.31
N ARG A 250 -1.85 -11.70 -15.88
CA ARG A 250 -2.45 -10.34 -15.80
C ARG A 250 -3.37 -10.01 -16.97
N ASN A 251 -3.88 -11.03 -17.66
CA ASN A 251 -4.87 -10.84 -18.72
C ASN A 251 -6.07 -10.08 -18.13
N GLY A 252 -6.29 -8.84 -18.56
CA GLY A 252 -7.07 -7.85 -17.81
C GLY A 252 -8.53 -8.25 -17.54
N ILE A 253 -9.09 -9.16 -18.33
CA ILE A 253 -10.44 -9.71 -18.12
C ILE A 253 -10.48 -10.83 -17.08
N CYS A 254 -9.38 -11.55 -16.84
CA CYS A 254 -9.25 -12.66 -15.88
C CYS A 254 -8.60 -12.25 -14.55
N PHE A 255 -7.71 -11.25 -14.62
CA PHE A 255 -7.14 -10.55 -13.48
C PHE A 255 -7.62 -9.10 -13.49
N ASN A 256 -8.60 -8.80 -12.65
CA ASN A 256 -9.13 -7.45 -12.55
C ASN A 256 -8.10 -6.54 -11.87
N GLU A 257 -7.90 -5.35 -12.45
CA GLU A 257 -7.14 -4.25 -11.86
C GLU A 257 -8.05 -3.00 -11.85
N ASN A 258 -7.68 -1.96 -11.10
CA ASN A 258 -8.47 -0.72 -11.06
C ASN A 258 -8.56 -0.09 -12.47
N GLY A 259 -9.68 -0.33 -13.15
CA GLY A 259 -9.92 0.13 -14.52
C GLY A 259 -10.63 -0.89 -15.41
N THR A 260 -10.53 -2.19 -15.12
CA THR A 260 -11.21 -3.23 -15.92
C THR A 260 -12.62 -3.47 -15.41
N ARG A 261 -13.60 -3.54 -16.32
CA ARG A 261 -14.97 -3.87 -15.94
C ARG A 261 -15.05 -5.33 -15.56
N ILE A 262 -15.61 -5.60 -14.38
CA ILE A 262 -15.86 -6.97 -13.91
C ILE A 262 -16.77 -7.72 -14.90
N GLU A 263 -17.61 -6.98 -15.63
CA GLU A 263 -18.52 -7.53 -16.62
C GLU A 263 -17.84 -8.13 -17.85
N ASP A 264 -16.61 -7.71 -18.16
CA ASP A 264 -15.86 -8.20 -19.33
C ASP A 264 -15.26 -9.61 -19.11
N TRP A 265 -15.24 -10.10 -17.87
CA TRP A 265 -14.82 -11.47 -17.56
C TRP A 265 -15.71 -12.48 -18.28
N ASN A 266 -15.10 -13.48 -18.93
CA ASN A 266 -15.79 -14.60 -19.55
C ASN A 266 -15.08 -15.93 -19.31
N LEU A 267 -15.85 -17.02 -19.36
CA LEU A 267 -15.38 -18.36 -19.03
C LEU A 267 -14.33 -18.87 -20.02
N ALA A 268 -14.51 -18.63 -21.32
CA ALA A 268 -13.66 -19.18 -22.37
C ALA A 268 -12.22 -18.65 -22.27
N ASP A 269 -12.06 -17.32 -22.22
CA ASP A 269 -10.75 -16.69 -22.20
C ASP A 269 -10.01 -16.87 -20.86
N CYS A 270 -10.77 -17.10 -19.78
CA CYS A 270 -10.22 -17.27 -18.43
C CYS A 270 -10.03 -18.71 -18.00
N THR A 271 -10.35 -19.69 -18.86
CA THR A 271 -10.01 -21.09 -18.65
C THR A 271 -8.55 -21.31 -19.01
N ARG A 272 -7.72 -21.69 -18.02
CA ARG A 272 -6.25 -21.79 -18.12
C ARG A 272 -5.74 -23.19 -18.45
N THR A 273 -6.54 -24.21 -18.17
CA THR A 273 -6.29 -25.59 -18.59
C THR A 273 -7.58 -26.18 -19.15
N THR A 274 -7.48 -27.07 -20.13
CA THR A 274 -8.64 -27.64 -20.83
C THR A 274 -8.46 -29.15 -21.03
N GLY A 275 -9.54 -29.86 -21.36
CA GLY A 275 -9.51 -31.29 -21.69
C GLY A 275 -9.83 -32.24 -20.53
N PHE A 276 -10.31 -31.72 -19.40
CA PHE A 276 -10.64 -32.53 -18.21
C PHE A 276 -12.13 -32.45 -17.87
N ALA A 277 -12.61 -33.41 -17.07
CA ALA A 277 -14.02 -33.48 -16.66
C ALA A 277 -14.37 -32.52 -15.52
N THR A 278 -13.39 -32.12 -14.72
CA THR A 278 -13.57 -31.29 -13.52
C THR A 278 -13.22 -29.84 -13.82
N ASN A 279 -14.14 -28.91 -13.55
CA ASN A 279 -13.94 -27.48 -13.56
C ASN A 279 -13.60 -26.97 -12.15
N VAL A 280 -12.51 -26.21 -12.05
CA VAL A 280 -11.99 -25.69 -10.78
C VAL A 280 -11.82 -24.18 -10.88
N LEU A 281 -12.34 -23.42 -9.92
CA LEU A 281 -12.16 -21.97 -9.88
C LEU A 281 -10.96 -21.59 -8.99
N LEU A 282 -9.99 -20.88 -9.55
CA LEU A 282 -8.92 -20.21 -8.80
C LEU A 282 -9.37 -18.79 -8.48
N TRP A 283 -9.68 -18.53 -7.21
CA TRP A 283 -10.26 -17.28 -6.75
C TRP A 283 -9.40 -16.59 -5.68
N GLY A 284 -9.09 -15.31 -5.91
CA GLY A 284 -8.45 -14.45 -4.92
C GLY A 284 -7.75 -13.24 -5.52
N ASP A 285 -6.68 -12.80 -4.86
CA ASP A 285 -5.94 -11.60 -5.28
C ASP A 285 -4.75 -11.91 -6.21
N SER A 286 -3.74 -11.04 -6.24
CA SER A 286 -2.54 -11.26 -7.04
C SER A 286 -1.72 -12.47 -6.58
N PHE A 287 -1.84 -12.90 -5.31
CA PHE A 287 -1.27 -14.15 -4.77
C PHE A 287 -2.16 -15.38 -5.04
N ALA A 288 -3.35 -15.21 -5.61
CA ALA A 288 -3.99 -16.30 -6.34
C ALA A 288 -3.50 -16.33 -7.78
N ALA A 289 -3.47 -15.15 -8.41
CA ALA A 289 -3.16 -15.03 -9.83
C ALA A 289 -1.71 -15.44 -10.18
N HIS A 290 -0.75 -15.28 -9.26
CA HIS A 290 0.65 -15.64 -9.50
C HIS A 290 0.89 -17.14 -9.76
N TYR A 291 -0.09 -18.02 -9.50
CA TYR A 291 -0.01 -19.45 -9.77
C TYR A 291 -0.30 -19.79 -11.23
N VAL A 292 -1.06 -18.93 -11.92
CA VAL A 292 -1.55 -19.17 -13.28
C VAL A 292 -0.49 -19.64 -14.27
N PRO A 293 0.74 -19.06 -14.30
CA PRO A 293 1.76 -19.48 -15.25
C PRO A 293 2.21 -20.93 -15.10
N GLY A 294 2.03 -21.53 -13.93
CA GLY A 294 2.37 -22.93 -13.67
C GLY A 294 1.22 -23.91 -13.91
N LEU A 295 0.01 -23.45 -14.24
CA LEU A 295 -1.16 -24.32 -14.41
C LEU A 295 -1.05 -25.17 -15.67
N GLU A 296 -0.81 -24.55 -16.83
CA GLU A 296 -0.68 -25.27 -18.11
C GLU A 296 0.48 -26.27 -18.12
N PRO A 297 1.71 -25.92 -17.69
CA PRO A 297 2.81 -26.89 -17.59
C PRO A 297 2.51 -28.11 -16.71
N ASN A 298 1.59 -27.98 -15.75
CA ASN A 298 1.21 -29.02 -14.81
C ASN A 298 -0.21 -29.58 -15.05
N ALA A 299 -0.85 -29.27 -16.19
CA ALA A 299 -2.25 -29.61 -16.43
C ALA A 299 -2.54 -31.11 -16.24
N GLN A 300 -1.63 -31.97 -16.72
CA GLN A 300 -1.74 -33.42 -16.59
C GLN A 300 -1.60 -33.93 -15.15
N LYS A 301 -0.97 -33.18 -14.25
CA LYS A 301 -0.92 -33.51 -12.83
C LYS A 301 -2.19 -33.04 -12.10
N ILE A 302 -2.67 -31.86 -12.48
CA ILE A 302 -3.86 -31.24 -11.89
C ILE A 302 -5.12 -32.04 -12.26
N GLN A 303 -5.24 -32.48 -13.52
CA GLN A 303 -6.42 -33.22 -14.03
C GLN A 303 -7.74 -32.42 -13.89
N ALA A 304 -7.70 -31.11 -14.15
CA ALA A 304 -8.88 -30.24 -14.14
C ALA A 304 -8.76 -29.08 -15.13
N ASN A 305 -9.90 -28.53 -15.55
CA ASN A 305 -10.00 -27.24 -16.21
C ASN A 305 -10.00 -26.13 -15.15
N VAL A 306 -8.87 -25.45 -14.99
CA VAL A 306 -8.70 -24.42 -13.97
C VAL A 306 -9.07 -23.07 -14.57
N ILE A 307 -10.04 -22.41 -13.97
CA ILE A 307 -10.58 -21.13 -14.41
C ILE A 307 -10.09 -20.03 -13.48
N GLN A 308 -9.47 -19.00 -14.05
CA GLN A 308 -8.96 -17.86 -13.28
C GLN A 308 -10.06 -16.83 -13.03
N TYR A 309 -10.25 -16.47 -11.75
CA TYR A 309 -11.08 -15.35 -11.34
C TYR A 309 -10.40 -14.56 -10.22
N THR A 310 -9.54 -13.61 -10.59
CA THR A 310 -8.70 -12.91 -9.62
C THR A 310 -8.79 -11.39 -9.73
N TYR A 311 -8.55 -10.68 -8.62
CA TYR A 311 -8.56 -9.21 -8.58
C TYR A 311 -7.46 -8.72 -7.63
N ALA A 312 -6.52 -7.92 -8.15
CA ALA A 312 -5.48 -7.25 -7.37
C ALA A 312 -6.00 -6.78 -5.99
N GLY A 313 -5.33 -7.22 -4.92
CA GLY A 313 -5.64 -6.93 -3.50
C GLY A 313 -7.12 -7.06 -3.06
N CYS A 314 -7.88 -7.92 -3.71
CA CYS A 314 -9.23 -8.30 -3.33
C CYS A 314 -9.22 -9.78 -2.88
N PRO A 315 -9.25 -10.06 -1.56
CA PRO A 315 -9.23 -11.44 -1.07
C PRO A 315 -10.54 -12.16 -1.42
N PRO A 316 -10.54 -13.49 -1.43
CA PRO A 316 -11.75 -14.29 -1.62
C PRO A 316 -12.61 -14.33 -0.33
N ASP A 317 -13.06 -13.15 0.09
CA ASP A 317 -13.85 -12.91 1.30
C ASP A 317 -15.13 -12.13 0.94
N LEU A 318 -16.29 -12.79 1.06
CA LEU A 318 -17.60 -12.22 0.73
C LEU A 318 -17.98 -11.02 1.60
N THR A 319 -17.35 -10.85 2.75
CA THR A 319 -17.58 -9.74 3.68
C THR A 319 -16.56 -8.61 3.55
N TYR A 320 -15.55 -8.80 2.69
CA TYR A 320 -14.49 -7.81 2.53
C TYR A 320 -14.98 -6.56 1.79
N PHE A 321 -14.61 -5.41 2.37
CA PHE A 321 -14.87 -4.10 1.82
C PHE A 321 -13.61 -3.23 1.89
N SER A 322 -13.32 -2.50 0.82
CA SER A 322 -12.18 -1.59 0.77
C SER A 322 -12.51 -0.34 -0.02
N TYR A 323 -12.27 0.83 0.58
CA TYR A 323 -12.40 2.11 -0.13
C TYR A 323 -11.39 2.25 -1.28
N ALA A 324 -10.22 1.61 -1.17
CA ALA A 324 -9.23 1.58 -2.24
C ALA A 324 -9.65 0.65 -3.41
N ARG A 325 -10.57 -0.28 -3.17
CA ARG A 325 -11.07 -1.28 -4.12
C ARG A 325 -12.59 -1.45 -4.01
N PRO A 326 -13.38 -0.41 -4.33
CA PRO A 326 -14.82 -0.41 -4.07
C PRO A 326 -15.58 -1.49 -4.85
N ALA A 327 -15.01 -1.98 -5.96
CA ALA A 327 -15.61 -3.03 -6.79
C ALA A 327 -15.40 -4.44 -6.21
N CYS A 328 -14.55 -4.62 -5.20
CA CYS A 328 -14.20 -5.94 -4.65
C CYS A 328 -15.41 -6.69 -4.06
N THR A 329 -16.33 -5.98 -3.40
CA THR A 329 -17.56 -6.61 -2.87
C THR A 329 -18.41 -7.21 -4.00
N ARG A 330 -18.64 -6.45 -5.08
CA ARG A 330 -19.38 -6.92 -6.26
C ARG A 330 -18.64 -8.05 -7.00
N PHE A 331 -17.32 -7.97 -7.06
CA PHE A 331 -16.47 -9.02 -7.62
C PHE A 331 -16.65 -10.35 -6.84
N ASN A 332 -16.55 -10.31 -5.52
CA ASN A 332 -16.72 -11.49 -4.67
C ASN A 332 -18.15 -12.06 -4.73
N GLU A 333 -19.18 -11.21 -4.79
CA GLU A 333 -20.56 -11.66 -5.00
C GLU A 333 -20.76 -12.38 -6.34
N ARG A 334 -20.16 -11.87 -7.42
CA ARG A 334 -20.22 -12.48 -8.76
C ARG A 334 -19.50 -13.83 -8.83
N ALA A 335 -18.51 -14.10 -7.98
CA ALA A 335 -17.86 -15.41 -7.92
C ALA A 335 -18.90 -16.53 -7.70
N LEU A 336 -19.94 -16.27 -6.90
CA LEU A 336 -21.00 -17.24 -6.63
C LEU A 336 -21.88 -17.56 -7.85
N SER A 337 -22.12 -16.58 -8.75
CA SER A 337 -22.83 -16.86 -10.00
C SER A 337 -21.95 -17.65 -10.95
N ILE A 338 -20.67 -17.28 -11.08
CA ILE A 338 -19.69 -18.02 -11.89
C ILE A 338 -19.62 -19.49 -11.48
N ILE A 339 -19.58 -19.76 -10.16
CA ILE A 339 -19.53 -21.12 -9.64
C ILE A 339 -20.71 -21.97 -10.10
N ARG A 340 -21.92 -21.41 -10.11
CA ARG A 340 -23.12 -22.10 -10.59
C ARG A 340 -23.11 -22.25 -12.11
N ASP A 341 -22.89 -21.15 -12.81
CA ASP A 341 -23.08 -21.07 -14.26
C ASP A 341 -22.01 -21.88 -15.02
N ALA A 342 -20.79 -21.96 -14.48
CA ALA A 342 -19.69 -22.74 -15.06
C ALA A 342 -19.58 -24.18 -14.51
N ASN A 343 -20.57 -24.63 -13.70
CA ASN A 343 -20.59 -25.95 -13.06
C ASN A 343 -19.26 -26.28 -12.35
N ILE A 344 -18.78 -25.36 -11.53
CA ILE A 344 -17.53 -25.52 -10.78
C ILE A 344 -17.73 -26.58 -9.70
N GLN A 345 -16.88 -27.62 -9.67
CA GLN A 345 -16.93 -28.67 -8.64
C GLN A 345 -15.98 -28.41 -7.47
N ALA A 346 -14.91 -27.63 -7.68
CA ALA A 346 -14.01 -27.23 -6.61
C ALA A 346 -13.50 -25.79 -6.75
N VAL A 347 -13.20 -25.15 -5.62
CA VAL A 347 -12.68 -23.78 -5.56
C VAL A 347 -11.38 -23.77 -4.79
N ILE A 348 -10.36 -23.11 -5.35
CA ILE A 348 -9.08 -22.85 -4.72
C ILE A 348 -9.03 -21.38 -4.33
N LEU A 349 -9.04 -21.11 -3.02
CA LEU A 349 -8.93 -19.79 -2.43
C LEU A 349 -7.47 -19.50 -2.12
N SER A 350 -6.95 -18.36 -2.57
CA SER A 350 -5.59 -17.90 -2.23
C SER A 350 -5.58 -16.38 -2.09
N GLY A 351 -4.69 -15.84 -1.28
CA GLY A 351 -4.58 -14.40 -1.10
C GLY A 351 -3.32 -14.01 -0.37
N ARG A 352 -3.00 -12.72 -0.38
CA ARG A 352 -1.94 -12.15 0.43
C ARG A 352 -2.44 -11.93 1.86
N TRP A 353 -2.60 -13.00 2.61
CA TRP A 353 -3.21 -13.02 3.95
C TRP A 353 -2.59 -12.02 4.93
N THR A 354 -1.31 -11.69 4.79
CA THR A 354 -0.63 -10.64 5.55
C THR A 354 -1.38 -9.30 5.53
N ASP A 355 -1.95 -8.90 4.38
CA ASP A 355 -2.65 -7.61 4.24
C ASP A 355 -4.01 -7.59 4.97
N TYR A 356 -4.55 -8.75 5.33
CA TYR A 356 -5.90 -8.89 5.90
C TYR A 356 -5.90 -9.23 7.39
N GLN A 357 -4.73 -9.52 7.97
CA GLN A 357 -4.58 -9.91 9.38
C GLN A 357 -5.23 -8.93 10.35
N ALA A 358 -5.07 -7.61 10.12
CA ALA A 358 -5.63 -6.58 11.00
C ALA A 358 -7.17 -6.58 11.03
N ARG A 359 -7.82 -7.09 9.97
CA ARG A 359 -9.28 -7.18 9.85
C ARG A 359 -9.84 -8.50 10.36
N GLY A 360 -8.97 -9.48 10.60
CA GLY A 360 -9.35 -10.86 10.91
C GLY A 360 -9.78 -11.66 9.68
N PHE A 361 -10.01 -12.96 9.89
CA PHE A 361 -10.31 -13.93 8.82
C PHE A 361 -11.72 -14.55 8.95
N ASP A 362 -12.61 -13.99 9.77
CA ASP A 362 -13.99 -14.49 9.91
C ASP A 362 -14.76 -14.48 8.59
N GLY A 363 -14.46 -13.50 7.73
CA GLY A 363 -15.04 -13.39 6.41
C GLY A 363 -14.64 -14.54 5.47
N LEU A 364 -13.39 -15.01 5.56
CA LEU A 364 -12.93 -16.20 4.85
C LEU A 364 -13.71 -17.45 5.26
N GLN A 365 -13.92 -17.67 6.57
CA GLN A 365 -14.73 -18.80 7.06
C GLN A 365 -16.16 -18.74 6.52
N LYS A 366 -16.78 -17.55 6.51
CA LYS A 366 -18.12 -17.34 5.94
C LYS A 366 -18.17 -17.64 4.44
N THR A 367 -17.13 -17.26 3.69
CA THR A 367 -17.00 -17.65 2.27
C THR A 367 -16.97 -19.17 2.13
N ILE A 368 -16.13 -19.86 2.91
CA ILE A 368 -15.98 -21.32 2.86
C ILE A 368 -17.32 -22.02 3.19
N ASP A 369 -18.01 -21.58 4.23
CA ASP A 369 -19.31 -22.14 4.61
C ASP A 369 -20.34 -21.95 3.48
N ARG A 370 -20.33 -20.78 2.83
CA ARG A 370 -21.22 -20.50 1.68
C ARG A 370 -20.90 -21.40 0.49
N LEU A 371 -19.62 -21.59 0.16
CA LEU A 371 -19.18 -22.46 -0.93
C LEU A 371 -19.56 -23.93 -0.65
N ARG A 372 -19.32 -24.42 0.56
CA ARG A 372 -19.72 -25.78 0.95
C ARG A 372 -21.23 -25.98 0.89
N GLY A 373 -22.01 -24.96 1.27
CA GLY A 373 -23.47 -24.96 1.13
C GLY A 373 -23.96 -25.02 -0.33
N MET A 374 -23.10 -24.66 -1.29
CA MET A 374 -23.35 -24.84 -2.73
C MET A 374 -22.89 -26.20 -3.27
N GLY A 375 -22.33 -27.06 -2.43
CA GLY A 375 -21.89 -28.41 -2.79
C GLY A 375 -20.52 -28.48 -3.45
N VAL A 376 -19.73 -27.40 -3.43
CA VAL A 376 -18.38 -27.39 -4.02
C VAL A 376 -17.31 -27.76 -3.00
N LYS A 377 -16.28 -28.49 -3.43
CA LYS A 377 -15.11 -28.77 -2.61
C LYS A 377 -14.24 -27.50 -2.50
N VAL A 378 -13.71 -27.20 -1.32
CA VAL A 378 -12.93 -25.97 -1.10
C VAL A 378 -11.51 -26.31 -0.68
N TYR A 379 -10.54 -25.62 -1.28
CA TYR A 379 -9.14 -25.62 -0.90
C TYR A 379 -8.74 -24.21 -0.52
N THR A 380 -7.91 -24.06 0.51
CA THR A 380 -7.33 -22.76 0.87
C THR A 380 -5.82 -22.86 0.86
N VAL A 381 -5.18 -22.08 0.00
CA VAL A 381 -3.73 -21.98 -0.08
C VAL A 381 -3.28 -20.86 0.85
N GLY A 382 -2.38 -21.18 1.78
CA GLY A 382 -1.75 -20.24 2.68
C GLY A 382 -0.86 -19.22 1.95
N GLN A 383 -0.29 -18.31 2.74
CA GLN A 383 0.63 -17.28 2.31
C GLN A 383 1.91 -17.93 1.78
N SER A 384 2.30 -17.59 0.56
CA SER A 384 3.62 -17.88 0.03
C SER A 384 4.66 -16.92 0.62
N PRO A 385 5.96 -17.28 0.61
CA PRO A 385 7.02 -16.41 1.12
C PRO A 385 6.99 -15.00 0.50
N GLU A 386 7.24 -14.01 1.34
CA GLU A 386 7.54 -12.64 0.94
C GLU A 386 8.92 -12.28 1.49
N PHE A 387 9.66 -11.46 0.75
CA PHE A 387 11.00 -11.02 1.08
C PHE A 387 11.03 -9.50 1.29
N ILE A 388 12.12 -9.02 1.88
CA ILE A 388 12.30 -7.59 2.20
C ILE A 388 12.45 -6.71 0.95
N ALA A 389 12.81 -7.31 -0.18
CA ALA A 389 13.10 -6.63 -1.43
C ALA A 389 12.94 -7.59 -2.61
N ASP A 390 12.93 -7.05 -3.82
CA ASP A 390 12.90 -7.84 -5.05
C ASP A 390 14.06 -8.84 -5.10
N VAL A 391 13.77 -10.06 -5.57
CA VAL A 391 14.76 -11.17 -5.54
C VAL A 391 16.02 -10.90 -6.36
N GLN A 392 15.97 -10.06 -7.40
CA GLN A 392 17.16 -9.64 -8.15
C GLN A 392 18.09 -8.78 -7.30
N LYS A 393 17.53 -7.92 -6.44
CA LYS A 393 18.29 -7.11 -5.48
C LYS A 393 18.88 -7.97 -4.37
N ILE A 394 18.12 -8.94 -3.88
CA ILE A 394 18.63 -9.94 -2.93
C ILE A 394 19.83 -10.68 -3.53
N ALA A 395 19.66 -11.26 -4.72
CA ALA A 395 20.74 -11.99 -5.40
C ALA A 395 21.98 -11.14 -5.66
N PHE A 396 21.81 -9.88 -6.09
CA PHE A 396 22.92 -8.97 -6.30
C PHE A 396 23.75 -8.75 -5.02
N LEU A 397 23.08 -8.53 -3.89
CA LEU A 397 23.77 -8.28 -2.61
C LEU A 397 24.34 -9.55 -1.98
N VAL A 398 23.63 -10.68 -2.09
CA VAL A 398 24.12 -12.03 -1.70
C VAL A 398 25.41 -12.37 -2.43
N ARG A 399 25.47 -12.13 -3.76
CA ARG A 399 26.70 -12.31 -4.56
C ARG A 399 27.83 -11.41 -4.08
N ARG A 400 27.52 -10.14 -3.75
CA ARG A 400 28.52 -9.20 -3.23
C ARG A 400 29.09 -9.64 -1.88
N GLU A 401 28.27 -10.26 -1.04
CA GLU A 401 28.67 -10.84 0.25
C GLU A 401 29.33 -12.23 0.11
N HIS A 402 29.53 -12.73 -1.13
CA HIS A 402 30.08 -14.06 -1.43
C HIS A 402 29.30 -15.23 -0.80
N ALA A 403 28.01 -15.03 -0.52
CA ALA A 403 27.13 -16.09 -0.08
C ALA A 403 26.58 -16.82 -1.32
N GLY A 404 26.91 -18.11 -1.48
CA GLY A 404 26.43 -18.95 -2.59
C GLY A 404 25.01 -19.48 -2.40
N THR A 405 24.14 -18.75 -1.71
CA THR A 405 22.83 -19.24 -1.25
C THR A 405 21.70 -18.79 -2.18
N THR A 406 20.75 -19.68 -2.49
CA THR A 406 19.51 -19.34 -3.20
C THR A 406 18.31 -19.17 -2.26
N SER A 407 18.57 -19.11 -0.95
CA SER A 407 17.56 -18.90 0.09
C SER A 407 17.80 -17.59 0.82
N TRP A 408 16.72 -16.96 1.28
CA TRP A 408 16.76 -15.72 2.06
C TRP A 408 15.69 -15.75 3.15
N PRO A 409 15.90 -15.09 4.31
CA PRO A 409 14.86 -14.94 5.31
C PRO A 409 13.62 -14.25 4.75
N MET A 410 12.45 -14.82 5.04
CA MET A 410 11.18 -14.18 4.76
C MET A 410 11.01 -12.88 5.58
N ALA A 411 10.25 -11.92 5.04
CA ALA A 411 9.96 -10.62 5.62
C ALA A 411 8.45 -10.40 5.76
N MET A 412 7.78 -11.35 6.41
CA MET A 412 6.35 -11.31 6.78
C MET A 412 6.17 -12.04 8.12
N ASP A 413 4.95 -12.01 8.69
CA ASP A 413 4.64 -12.78 9.92
C ASP A 413 4.87 -14.28 9.66
N PRO A 414 5.82 -14.95 10.35
CA PRO A 414 6.10 -16.37 10.16
C PRO A 414 4.94 -17.28 10.57
N ASP A 415 4.05 -16.80 11.44
CA ASP A 415 2.91 -17.57 11.92
C ASP A 415 1.62 -17.27 11.13
N ILE A 416 1.69 -16.49 10.04
CA ILE A 416 0.49 -16.07 9.29
C ILE A 416 -0.39 -17.25 8.86
N ASN A 417 0.21 -18.36 8.39
CA ASN A 417 -0.55 -19.54 7.98
C ASN A 417 -1.19 -20.26 9.17
N ALA A 418 -0.50 -20.29 10.32
CA ALA A 418 -1.07 -20.79 11.57
C ALA A 418 -2.22 -19.92 12.09
N ARG A 419 -2.23 -18.62 11.77
CA ARG A 419 -3.34 -17.70 12.10
C ARG A 419 -4.53 -17.82 11.15
N VAL A 420 -4.31 -18.15 9.88
CA VAL A 420 -5.38 -18.35 8.89
C VAL A 420 -6.08 -19.69 9.08
N LEU A 421 -5.33 -20.75 9.38
CA LEU A 421 -5.82 -22.13 9.47
C LEU A 421 -7.10 -22.33 10.32
N PRO A 422 -7.29 -21.69 11.50
CA PRO A 422 -8.51 -21.84 12.28
C PRO A 422 -9.80 -21.35 11.58
N PHE A 423 -9.66 -20.53 10.53
CA PHE A 423 -10.74 -19.92 9.75
C PHE A 423 -10.98 -20.61 8.41
N THR A 424 -10.40 -21.80 8.21
CA THR A 424 -10.55 -22.60 6.99
C THR A 424 -11.31 -23.90 7.21
N LYS A 425 -12.18 -23.95 8.23
CA LYS A 425 -12.90 -25.18 8.60
C LYS A 425 -13.77 -25.66 7.44
N GLY A 426 -13.55 -26.91 7.04
CA GLY A 426 -14.25 -27.54 5.92
C GLY A 426 -13.61 -27.29 4.55
N ALA A 427 -12.48 -26.60 4.49
CA ALA A 427 -11.59 -26.56 3.34
C ALA A 427 -10.31 -27.38 3.60
N ASP A 428 -9.72 -27.94 2.55
CA ASP A 428 -8.39 -28.53 2.61
C ASP A 428 -7.35 -27.40 2.61
N PHE A 429 -6.60 -27.23 3.70
CA PHE A 429 -5.58 -26.19 3.80
C PHE A 429 -4.22 -26.66 3.28
N ILE A 430 -3.57 -25.85 2.45
CA ILE A 430 -2.26 -26.12 1.87
C ILE A 430 -1.33 -25.01 2.34
N ASP A 431 -0.23 -25.36 2.99
CA ASP A 431 0.76 -24.40 3.48
C ASP A 431 1.96 -24.36 2.52
N PRO A 432 2.16 -23.30 1.71
CA PRO A 432 3.31 -23.19 0.82
C PRO A 432 4.66 -23.19 1.57
N LEU A 433 4.69 -22.73 2.82
CA LEU A 433 5.93 -22.56 3.58
C LEU A 433 6.59 -23.91 3.88
N THR A 434 5.81 -25.00 4.00
CA THR A 434 6.36 -26.34 4.21
C THR A 434 7.11 -26.90 3.00
N TYR A 435 6.96 -26.27 1.83
CA TYR A 435 7.59 -26.71 0.58
C TYR A 435 8.66 -25.74 0.07
N LEU A 436 8.55 -24.46 0.44
CA LEU A 436 9.40 -23.39 -0.09
C LEU A 436 10.41 -22.86 0.93
N CYS A 437 10.29 -23.26 2.19
CA CYS A 437 11.16 -22.80 3.27
C CYS A 437 11.72 -23.97 4.09
N ASP A 438 12.90 -23.74 4.66
CA ASP A 438 13.58 -24.61 5.60
C ASP A 438 14.21 -23.80 6.75
N SER A 439 15.08 -24.42 7.55
CA SER A 439 15.76 -23.74 8.67
C SER A 439 16.71 -22.62 8.23
N ALA A 440 17.16 -22.61 6.98
CA ALA A 440 18.07 -21.60 6.42
C ALA A 440 17.31 -20.42 5.79
N GLY A 441 16.02 -20.55 5.52
CA GLY A 441 15.16 -19.50 4.97
C GLY A 441 14.24 -20.03 3.88
N CYS A 442 13.73 -19.13 3.04
CA CYS A 442 12.88 -19.51 1.91
C CYS A 442 13.65 -19.35 0.60
N SER A 443 13.51 -20.33 -0.29
CA SER A 443 14.17 -20.30 -1.60
C SER A 443 13.61 -19.14 -2.42
N TYR A 444 14.47 -18.23 -2.88
CA TYR A 444 14.11 -17.15 -3.81
C TYR A 444 14.49 -17.48 -5.27
N ALA A 445 15.38 -18.45 -5.46
CA ALA A 445 15.80 -19.00 -6.76
C ALA A 445 15.91 -20.53 -6.67
N ASP A 446 15.76 -21.20 -7.81
CA ASP A 446 15.95 -22.65 -7.91
C ASP A 446 17.43 -23.00 -7.71
N ALA A 447 17.72 -23.97 -6.84
CA ALA A 447 19.10 -24.34 -6.51
C ALA A 447 19.86 -25.03 -7.66
N THR A 448 19.14 -25.58 -8.65
CA THR A 448 19.71 -26.31 -9.78
C THR A 448 19.86 -25.39 -11.01
N THR A 449 18.82 -24.63 -11.33
CA THR A 449 18.80 -23.79 -12.54
C THR A 449 19.24 -22.34 -12.29
N ASN A 450 19.29 -21.90 -11.03
CA ASN A 450 19.44 -20.50 -10.63
C ASN A 450 18.35 -19.56 -11.18
N GLU A 451 17.24 -20.09 -11.70
CA GLU A 451 16.11 -19.28 -12.12
C GLU A 451 15.40 -18.70 -10.89
N PHE A 452 15.10 -17.40 -10.94
CA PHE A 452 14.33 -16.76 -9.88
C PHE A 452 12.94 -17.36 -9.77
N LEU A 453 12.53 -17.74 -8.57
CA LEU A 453 11.19 -18.27 -8.29
C LEU A 453 10.16 -17.14 -8.16
N TYR A 454 10.59 -15.90 -7.96
CA TYR A 454 9.73 -14.73 -7.83
C TYR A 454 10.20 -13.65 -8.80
N PHE A 455 9.33 -12.71 -9.19
CA PHE A 455 9.74 -11.58 -10.04
C PHE A 455 9.89 -10.26 -9.28
N ASP A 456 9.29 -10.16 -8.09
CA ASP A 456 9.41 -9.04 -7.17
C ASP A 456 9.76 -9.59 -5.77
N TYR A 457 9.23 -8.97 -4.72
CA TYR A 457 9.45 -9.40 -3.34
C TYR A 457 8.60 -10.61 -2.91
N GLY A 458 7.62 -11.10 -3.69
CA GLY A 458 6.76 -12.21 -3.23
C GLY A 458 5.84 -12.86 -4.26
N HIS A 459 5.67 -12.29 -5.45
CA HIS A 459 4.89 -12.92 -6.53
C HIS A 459 5.76 -13.88 -7.35
N PHE A 460 5.24 -15.09 -7.61
CA PHE A 460 5.95 -16.09 -8.37
C PHE A 460 6.26 -15.64 -9.82
N SER A 461 7.46 -15.99 -10.27
CA SER A 461 7.81 -16.05 -11.69
C SER A 461 7.12 -17.25 -12.36
N SER A 462 7.26 -17.40 -13.67
CA SER A 462 6.81 -18.62 -14.36
C SER A 462 7.48 -19.89 -13.83
N ALA A 463 8.78 -19.81 -13.50
CA ALA A 463 9.52 -20.92 -12.92
C ALA A 463 9.01 -21.26 -11.51
N GLY A 464 8.80 -20.24 -10.66
CA GLY A 464 8.26 -20.43 -9.32
C GLY A 464 6.85 -20.97 -9.31
N ALA A 465 5.96 -20.47 -10.16
CA ALA A 465 4.59 -20.95 -10.28
C ALA A 465 4.55 -22.41 -10.72
N THR A 466 5.40 -22.78 -11.70
CA THR A 466 5.54 -24.16 -12.18
C THR A 466 6.02 -25.09 -11.08
N LEU A 467 7.06 -24.68 -10.33
CA LEU A 467 7.59 -25.44 -9.21
C LEU A 467 6.53 -25.60 -8.11
N ALA A 468 5.90 -24.51 -7.69
CA ALA A 468 4.88 -24.49 -6.66
C ALA A 468 3.73 -25.46 -6.96
N ILE A 469 3.18 -25.38 -8.17
CA ILE A 469 2.09 -26.25 -8.58
C ILE A 469 2.55 -27.72 -8.61
N SER A 470 3.76 -27.99 -9.09
CA SER A 470 4.33 -29.33 -9.08
C SER A 470 4.54 -29.91 -7.68
N LYS A 471 4.63 -29.09 -6.62
CA LYS A 471 4.93 -29.58 -5.27
C LYS A 471 3.69 -29.84 -4.44
N TYR A 472 2.73 -28.91 -4.46
CA TYR A 472 1.65 -28.90 -3.45
C TYR A 472 0.25 -28.61 -3.99
N TRP A 473 0.07 -28.49 -5.30
CA TRP A 473 -1.27 -28.26 -5.86
C TRP A 473 -2.17 -29.50 -5.75
N PRO A 474 -3.48 -29.33 -5.51
CA PRO A 474 -4.44 -30.44 -5.54
C PRO A 474 -4.47 -31.12 -6.91
N SER A 475 -4.65 -32.45 -6.89
CA SER A 475 -5.00 -33.24 -8.07
C SER A 475 -6.49 -33.59 -8.02
N PHE A 476 -7.12 -33.57 -9.20
CA PHE A 476 -8.56 -33.79 -9.41
C PHE A 476 -8.82 -35.01 -10.31
N ALA A 477 -7.82 -35.89 -10.44
CA ALA A 477 -7.94 -37.14 -11.19
C ALA A 477 -9.13 -37.95 -10.69
N THR A 478 -9.91 -38.50 -11.61
CA THR A 478 -11.02 -39.39 -11.27
C THR A 478 -10.48 -40.76 -10.82
N SER A 479 -11.28 -41.52 -10.07
CA SER A 479 -10.87 -42.83 -9.53
C SER A 479 -10.42 -43.84 -10.61
N ASN A 480 -10.89 -43.71 -11.84
CA ASN A 480 -10.47 -44.55 -12.96
C ASN A 480 -9.09 -44.15 -13.52
N GLU A 481 -8.79 -42.85 -13.60
CA GLU A 481 -7.50 -42.33 -14.10
C GLU A 481 -6.36 -42.60 -13.10
N VAL A 482 -6.63 -42.57 -11.79
CA VAL A 482 -5.66 -42.98 -10.76
C VAL A 482 -5.31 -44.47 -10.89
N ALA A 483 -6.27 -45.30 -11.29
CA ALA A 483 -6.05 -46.74 -11.51
C ALA A 483 -5.24 -47.00 -12.78
N GLU A 484 -5.46 -46.20 -13.84
CA GLU A 484 -4.76 -46.30 -15.12
C GLU A 484 -3.33 -45.74 -15.04
N ALA A 485 -3.12 -44.63 -14.33
CA ALA A 485 -1.79 -44.10 -14.02
C ALA A 485 -0.98 -45.09 -13.15
N LYS A 486 -1.61 -45.75 -12.17
CA LYS A 486 -0.95 -46.83 -11.41
C LYS A 486 -0.60 -48.05 -12.26
N ARG A 487 -1.39 -48.38 -13.29
CA ARG A 487 -1.08 -49.45 -14.26
C ARG A 487 0.07 -49.07 -15.20
N GLN A 488 0.16 -47.82 -15.63
CA GLN A 488 1.29 -47.35 -16.45
C GLN A 488 2.61 -47.32 -15.66
N PHE A 489 2.59 -46.94 -14.37
CA PHE A 489 3.78 -46.99 -13.52
C PHE A 489 4.23 -48.42 -13.16
N THR A 490 3.33 -49.40 -13.14
CA THR A 490 3.69 -50.81 -12.93
C THR A 490 4.18 -51.50 -14.21
N ALA A 491 3.86 -50.98 -15.40
CA ALA A 491 4.33 -51.52 -16.68
C ALA A 491 5.75 -51.06 -17.09
N VAL A 492 6.26 -49.96 -16.50
CA VAL A 492 7.60 -49.42 -16.78
C VAL A 492 8.65 -49.86 -15.74
N GLY A 493 8.22 -50.60 -14.71
CA GLY A 493 9.07 -51.07 -13.62
C GLY A 493 8.88 -52.55 -13.33
N ALA A 494 9.32 -53.42 -14.25
CA ALA A 494 9.71 -54.78 -13.94
C ALA A 494 10.93 -55.15 -14.80
N PRO A 495 12.03 -55.66 -14.21
CA PRO A 495 13.24 -56.08 -14.92
C PRO A 495 13.01 -57.27 -15.86
#